data_AF-A0A4P6EGQ5-F1
#
_entry.id   AF-A0A4P6EGQ5-F1
#
_cell.length_a   1.000
_cell.length_b   1.000
_cell.length_c   1.000
_cell.angle_alpha   90.00
_cell.angle_beta   90.00
_cell.angle_gamma   90.00
#
_symmetry.space_group_name_H-M   'P 1'
#
loop_
_entity.id
_entity.type
_entity.pdbx_description
1 polymer ?
#
loop_
_entity_poly.entity_id
_entity_poly.type
_entity_poly.pdbx_seq_one_letter_code
_entity_poly.pdbx_strand_id
1 'polypeptide(L)'
;MISSRYARSESRRPDIGFGAATRAQYYFDGNKRTARLLMSGELMAHGFDVVNIPHARRLEYNVALDEMFTTDDATTLLLFLTSCALPGP
;
A
#
# COMPACT_ATOMS: atom_id res chain seq x y z
N MET A 1 2.88 1.99 21.98
CA MET A 1 2.99 0.52 21.86
C MET A 1 2.39 0.02 20.53
N ILE A 2 2.75 0.64 19.39
CA ILE A 2 2.18 0.36 18.05
C ILE A 2 3.24 -0.21 17.09
N SER A 3 4.52 0.19 17.26
CA SER A 3 5.65 -0.20 16.40
C SER A 3 6.00 -1.71 16.40
N SER A 4 5.64 -2.47 17.43
CA SER A 4 6.03 -3.89 17.55
C SER A 4 5.24 -4.86 16.65
N ARG A 5 4.06 -4.49 16.13
CA ARG A 5 3.20 -5.44 15.38
C ARG A 5 3.61 -5.56 13.91
N TYR A 6 4.03 -4.46 13.28
CA TYR A 6 4.43 -4.45 11.87
C TYR A 6 5.71 -5.26 11.61
N ALA A 7 6.60 -5.36 12.61
CA ALA A 7 7.88 -6.06 12.49
C ALA A 7 7.80 -7.60 12.63
N ARG A 8 6.64 -8.17 13.00
CA ARG A 8 6.56 -9.57 13.47
C ARG A 8 5.67 -10.51 12.65
N SER A 9 4.93 -10.05 11.66
CA SER A 9 4.01 -10.92 10.90
C SER A 9 4.39 -11.02 9.43
N GLU A 10 5.10 -12.09 9.10
CA GLU A 10 5.39 -12.54 7.74
C GLU A 10 4.12 -13.11 7.03
N SER A 11 2.98 -13.17 7.71
CA SER A 11 1.86 -14.04 7.36
C SER A 11 0.86 -13.51 6.32
N ARG A 12 0.94 -12.26 5.86
CA ARG A 12 0.27 -11.76 4.63
C ARG A 12 0.55 -10.27 4.51
N ARG A 13 1.16 -9.86 3.39
CA ARG A 13 1.49 -8.48 3.05
C ARG A 13 0.32 -7.86 2.25
N PRO A 14 -0.64 -7.16 2.88
CA PRO A 14 -1.81 -6.60 2.18
C PRO A 14 -1.44 -5.54 1.14
N ASP A 15 -0.24 -4.97 1.25
CA ASP A 15 0.42 -4.13 0.24
C ASP A 15 0.62 -4.87 -1.09
N ILE A 16 0.97 -6.17 -1.09
CA ILE A 16 1.09 -6.96 -2.33
C ILE A 16 -0.28 -7.08 -3.02
N GLY A 17 -1.33 -7.37 -2.23
CA GLY A 17 -2.72 -7.40 -2.73
C GLY A 17 -3.15 -6.05 -3.29
N PHE A 18 -2.72 -4.95 -2.67
CA PHE A 18 -2.95 -3.60 -3.16
C PHE A 18 -2.30 -3.36 -4.54
N GLY A 19 -1.05 -3.76 -4.73
CA GLY A 19 -0.34 -3.63 -6.01
C GLY A 19 -1.06 -4.38 -7.13
N ALA A 20 -1.40 -5.65 -6.90
CA ALA A 20 -2.11 -6.48 -7.88
C ALA A 20 -3.49 -5.89 -8.24
N ALA A 21 -4.30 -5.50 -7.23
CA ALA A 21 -5.62 -4.92 -7.45
C ALA A 21 -5.56 -3.55 -8.16
N THR A 22 -4.51 -2.76 -7.90
CA THR A 22 -4.30 -1.48 -8.58
C THR A 22 -3.95 -1.68 -10.05
N ARG A 23 -3.11 -2.67 -10.37
CA ARG A 23 -2.70 -2.96 -11.74
C ARG A 23 -3.81 -3.58 -12.58
N ALA A 24 -4.63 -4.45 -11.99
CA ALA A 24 -5.67 -5.18 -12.70
C ALA A 24 -6.77 -4.29 -13.31
N GLN A 25 -6.96 -3.07 -12.79
CA GLN A 25 -7.87 -2.07 -13.37
C GLN A 25 -9.30 -2.61 -13.65
N TYR A 26 -9.89 -3.34 -12.68
CA TYR A 26 -11.20 -3.99 -12.80
C TYR A 26 -12.38 -3.05 -13.15
N TYR A 27 -12.29 -1.78 -12.75
CA TYR A 27 -13.33 -0.78 -12.95
C TYR A 27 -12.89 0.26 -13.98
N PHE A 28 -13.87 0.94 -14.60
CA PHE A 28 -13.60 2.06 -15.51
C PHE A 28 -12.83 3.20 -14.83
N ASP A 29 -13.19 3.54 -13.60
CA ASP A 29 -12.46 4.45 -12.72
C ASP A 29 -12.51 3.94 -11.26
N GLY A 30 -11.65 4.48 -10.40
CA GLY A 30 -11.72 4.27 -8.96
C GLY A 30 -10.86 3.12 -8.44
N ASN A 31 -10.18 2.36 -9.31
CA ASN A 31 -9.36 1.20 -8.93
C ASN A 31 -8.41 1.48 -7.75
N LYS A 32 -7.65 2.58 -7.81
CA LYS A 32 -6.73 3.00 -6.74
C LYS A 32 -7.43 3.32 -5.41
N ARG A 33 -8.66 3.85 -5.45
CA ARG A 33 -9.46 4.13 -4.25
C ARG A 33 -9.95 2.83 -3.64
N THR A 34 -10.51 1.95 -4.47
CA THR A 34 -11.00 0.64 -4.04
C THR A 34 -9.88 -0.24 -3.49
N ALA A 35 -8.73 -0.32 -4.18
CA ALA A 35 -7.58 -1.10 -3.71
C ALA A 35 -7.07 -0.63 -2.35
N ARG A 36 -7.02 0.69 -2.09
CA ARG A 36 -6.66 1.22 -0.77
C ARG A 36 -7.66 0.87 0.32
N LEU A 37 -8.96 0.87 0.00
CA LEU A 37 -9.99 0.44 0.95
C LEU A 37 -9.87 -1.05 1.27
N LEU A 38 -9.60 -1.89 0.27
CA LEU A 38 -9.36 -3.33 0.47
C LEU A 38 -8.14 -3.58 1.36
N MET A 39 -7.03 -2.91 1.07
CA MET A 39 -5.82 -2.98 1.89
C MET A 39 -6.08 -2.54 3.34
N SER A 40 -6.82 -1.44 3.52
CA SER A 40 -7.17 -0.92 4.84
C SER A 40 -8.06 -1.90 5.60
N GLY A 41 -9.06 -2.49 4.92
CA GLY A 41 -9.94 -3.50 5.50
C GLY A 41 -9.20 -4.74 5.96
N GLU A 42 -8.29 -5.26 5.14
CA GLU A 42 -7.46 -6.43 5.48
C GLU A 42 -6.55 -6.14 6.69
N LEU A 43 -5.89 -4.97 6.69
CA LEU A 43 -5.07 -4.53 7.83
C LEU A 43 -5.88 -4.46 9.12
N MET A 44 -7.04 -3.80 9.06
CA MET A 44 -7.93 -3.65 10.22
C MET A 44 -8.47 -4.99 10.71
N ALA A 45 -8.84 -5.90 9.80
CA ALA A 45 -9.33 -7.24 10.14
C ALA A 45 -8.28 -8.07 10.90
N HIS A 46 -7.00 -7.78 10.72
CA HIS A 46 -5.89 -8.42 11.42
C HIS A 46 -5.30 -7.59 12.58
N GLY A 47 -5.92 -6.46 12.93
CA GLY A 47 -5.52 -5.63 14.07
C GLY A 47 -4.27 -4.76 13.82
N PHE A 48 -4.02 -4.41 12.55
CA PHE A 48 -3.01 -3.44 12.14
C PHE A 48 -3.63 -2.07 11.85
N ASP A 49 -2.85 -1.02 12.02
CA ASP A 49 -3.23 0.33 11.61
C ASP A 49 -3.24 0.44 10.08
N VAL A 50 -4.10 1.32 9.58
CA VAL A 50 -4.20 1.61 8.15
C VAL A 50 -2.97 2.40 7.66
N VAL A 51 -2.55 2.13 6.42
CA VAL A 51 -1.49 2.91 5.79
C VAL A 51 -2.07 4.23 5.27
N ASN A 52 -1.64 5.34 5.86
CA ASN A 52 -2.00 6.67 5.38
C ASN A 52 -0.90 7.23 4.48
N ILE A 53 -1.24 7.64 3.25
CA ILE A 53 -0.30 8.30 2.34
C ILE A 53 -0.37 9.81 2.60
N PRO A 54 0.66 10.45 3.16
CA PRO A 54 0.64 11.88 3.44
C PRO A 54 0.48 12.68 2.15
N HIS A 55 -0.31 13.76 2.19
CA HIS A 55 -0.47 14.64 1.03
C HIS A 55 0.87 15.17 0.51
N ALA A 56 1.81 15.47 1.41
CA ALA A 56 3.16 15.92 1.08
C ALA A 56 3.97 14.90 0.24
N ARG A 57 3.64 13.60 0.32
CA ARG A 57 4.33 12.51 -0.38
C ARG A 57 3.56 12.00 -1.60
N ARG A 58 2.55 12.74 -2.07
CA ARG A 58 1.73 12.36 -3.22
C ARG A 58 2.54 12.20 -4.51
N LEU A 59 3.59 13.00 -4.68
CA LEU A 59 4.46 12.90 -5.85
C LEU A 59 5.21 11.56 -5.88
N GLU A 60 5.86 11.19 -4.77
CA GLU A 60 6.54 9.89 -4.63
C GLU A 60 5.61 8.72 -4.92
N TYR A 61 4.38 8.76 -4.38
CA TYR A 61 3.36 7.76 -4.64
C TYR A 61 3.00 7.64 -6.13
N ASN A 62 2.81 8.78 -6.82
CA ASN A 62 2.47 8.78 -8.24
C ASN A 62 3.62 8.27 -9.11
N VAL A 63 4.87 8.60 -8.77
CA VAL A 63 6.06 8.09 -9.48
C VAL A 63 6.17 6.58 -9.30
N ALA A 64 5.98 6.07 -8.09
CA ALA A 64 6.02 4.62 -7.85
C ALA A 64 4.88 3.86 -8.55
N LEU A 65 3.70 4.49 -8.70
CA LEU A 65 2.62 3.94 -9.51
C LEU A 65 2.98 3.90 -11.00
N ASP A 66 3.58 4.98 -11.52
CA ASP A 66 3.99 5.06 -12.93
C ASP A 66 5.04 4.00 -13.27
N GLU A 67 6.02 3.80 -12.39
CA GLU A 67 7.01 2.73 -12.51
C GLU A 67 6.34 1.35 -12.53
N MET A 68 5.42 1.08 -11.59
CA MET A 68 4.67 -0.18 -11.57
C MET A 68 3.88 -0.37 -12.87
N PHE A 69 3.16 0.63 -13.35
CA PHE A 69 2.38 0.53 -14.59
C PHE A 69 3.26 0.31 -15.83
N THR A 70 4.45 0.91 -15.86
CA THR A 70 5.38 0.80 -16.98
C THR A 70 6.13 -0.53 -17.00
N THR A 71 6.56 -1.03 -15.84
CA THR A 71 7.51 -2.16 -15.73
C THR A 71 6.86 -3.45 -15.29
N ASP A 72 5.64 -3.39 -14.74
CA ASP A 72 4.98 -4.48 -14.02
C ASP A 72 5.68 -4.90 -12.72
N ASP A 73 6.62 -4.10 -12.22
CA ASP A 73 7.27 -4.28 -10.93
C ASP A 73 6.67 -3.35 -9.86
N ALA A 74 6.04 -3.93 -8.85
CA ALA A 74 5.45 -3.18 -7.74
C ALA A 74 6.43 -2.88 -6.60
N THR A 75 7.69 -3.30 -6.67
CA THR A 75 8.66 -3.23 -5.56
C THR A 75 8.78 -1.82 -4.99
N THR A 76 8.98 -0.81 -5.83
CA THR A 76 9.10 0.60 -5.39
C THR A 76 7.83 1.08 -4.69
N LEU A 77 6.65 0.71 -5.21
CA LEU A 77 5.36 1.07 -4.64
C LEU A 77 5.16 0.44 -3.25
N LEU A 78 5.51 -0.83 -3.08
CA LEU A 78 5.38 -1.54 -1.80
C LEU A 78 6.34 -0.98 -0.74
N LEU A 79 7.59 -0.68 -1.13
CA LEU A 79 8.57 -0.03 -0.26
C LEU A 79 8.08 1.36 0.17
N PHE A 80 7.53 2.14 -0.76
CA PHE A 80 6.94 3.44 -0.45
C PHE A 80 5.79 3.32 0.56
N LEU A 81 4.84 2.39 0.35
CA LEU A 81 3.72 2.18 1.27
C LEU A 81 4.20 1.74 2.66
N THR A 82 5.20 0.86 2.72
CA THR A 82 5.83 0.43 3.98
C THR A 82 6.43 1.61 4.73
N SER A 83 7.09 2.53 4.02
CA SER A 83 7.65 3.76 4.61
C SER A 83 6.58 4.74 5.13
N CYS A 84 5.32 4.60 4.68
CA CYS A 84 4.20 5.38 5.19
C CYS A 84 3.53 4.71 6.41
N ALA A 85 3.68 3.40 6.55
CA ALA A 85 3.09 2.61 7.62
C ALA A 85 3.92 2.61 8.91
N LEU A 86 5.24 2.71 8.77
CA LEU A 86 6.16 2.80 9.90
C LEU A 86 6.31 4.28 10.30
N PRO A 87 6.14 4.64 11.59
CA PRO A 87 6.58 5.95 12.04
C PRO A 87 8.09 6.07 11.75
N GLY A 88 8.50 7.19 11.16
CA GLY A 88 9.92 7.51 11.01
C GLY A 88 10.63 7.50 12.38
N PRO A 89 11.97 7.42 12.41
CA PRO A 89 12.73 7.53 13.65
C PRO A 89 12.37 8.80 14.45
#